data_AF-C7R4Z9-F1
#
_entry.id   AF-C7R4Z9-F1
#
_cell.length_a   1.000
_cell.length_b   1.000
_cell.length_c   1.000
_cell.angle_alpha   90.00
_cell.angle_beta   90.00
_cell.angle_gamma   90.00
#
_symmetry.space_group_name_H-M   'P 1'
#
loop_
_entity.id
_entity.type
_entity.pdbx_description
1 polymer ?
#
loop_
_entity_poly.entity_id
_entity_poly.type
_entity_poly.pdbx_seq_one_letter_code
_entity_poly.pdbx_strand_id
1 'polypeptide(L)'
;MLFTRSTLPRDIASRARTLSRPPFLAWMRDTPHSTSQITATTRFLIATRSHLVLITENNAEQASPTPSSSAVSPDGDNRWEWSHVDRASWDPTDQKLTVTFTTSTEPLTVTASTDTPVRFLTVLRERIEHTVVMSETITLDNSRNVRIALRRTPNGDTFIEVLHDRNAPPTDHEIRTKVTPVVARFRELSGAPLKTC
;
A
#
# COMPACT_ATOMS: atom_id res chain seq x y z
N MET A 1 12.39 14.14 -23.11
CA MET A 1 12.12 12.75 -22.67
C MET A 1 10.62 12.51 -22.77
N LEU A 2 10.19 11.72 -23.76
CA LEU A 2 8.79 11.35 -23.94
C LEU A 2 8.44 10.26 -22.91
N PHE A 3 7.84 10.67 -21.79
CA PHE A 3 7.11 9.72 -20.95
C PHE A 3 5.87 9.31 -21.74
N THR A 4 5.95 8.19 -22.45
CA THR A 4 4.79 7.57 -23.05
C THR A 4 3.76 7.41 -21.93
N ARG A 5 2.65 8.14 -22.05
CA ARG A 5 1.45 7.89 -21.26
C ARG A 5 0.96 6.52 -21.69
N SER A 6 1.53 5.46 -21.14
CA SER A 6 0.96 4.13 -21.30
C SER A 6 -0.47 4.24 -20.80
N THR A 7 -1.43 4.13 -21.72
CA THR A 7 -2.84 4.13 -21.39
C THR A 7 -3.15 2.78 -20.77
N LEU A 8 -3.72 2.80 -19.57
CA LEU A 8 -4.21 1.60 -18.91
C LEU A 8 -5.20 0.87 -19.84
N PRO A 9 -5.15 -0.48 -19.96
CA PRO A 9 -6.12 -1.24 -20.74
C PRO A 9 -7.56 -0.89 -20.34
N ARG A 10 -8.49 -0.90 -21.30
CA ARG A 10 -9.85 -0.35 -21.10
C ARG A 10 -10.65 -1.11 -20.05
N ASP A 11 -10.53 -2.43 -20.04
CA ASP A 11 -11.13 -3.36 -19.09
C ASP A 11 -10.59 -3.12 -17.67
N ILE A 12 -9.26 -3.03 -17.51
CA ILE A 12 -8.60 -2.70 -16.25
C ILE A 12 -9.01 -1.31 -15.77
N ALA A 13 -9.07 -0.33 -16.67
CA ALA A 13 -9.53 1.02 -16.35
C ALA A 13 -10.99 1.04 -15.91
N SER A 14 -11.85 0.20 -16.50
CA SER A 14 -13.25 0.05 -16.10
C SER A 14 -13.36 -0.51 -14.68
N ARG A 15 -12.63 -1.59 -14.38
CA ARG A 15 -12.57 -2.19 -13.03
C ARG A 15 -11.99 -1.23 -12.00
N ALA A 16 -10.92 -0.51 -12.33
CA ALA A 16 -10.35 0.47 -11.43
C ALA A 16 -11.33 1.60 -11.07
N ARG A 17 -12.26 1.97 -11.97
CA ARG A 17 -13.30 2.98 -11.70
C ARG A 17 -14.35 2.51 -10.70
N THR A 18 -14.59 1.20 -10.58
CA THR A 18 -15.52 0.67 -9.57
C THR A 18 -14.92 0.74 -8.17
N LEU A 19 -13.58 0.74 -8.07
CA LEU A 19 -12.84 0.77 -6.80
C LEU A 19 -12.43 2.17 -6.38
N SER A 20 -12.10 3.06 -7.31
CA SER A 20 -11.66 4.42 -7.01
C SER A 20 -12.05 5.40 -8.12
N ARG A 21 -12.42 6.62 -7.72
CA ARG A 21 -12.79 7.67 -8.67
C ARG A 21 -11.55 8.18 -9.44
N PRO A 22 -11.67 8.43 -10.75
CA PRO A 22 -10.60 9.06 -11.52
C PRO A 22 -10.27 10.48 -10.99
N PRO A 23 -9.09 11.04 -11.31
CA PRO A 23 -8.11 10.54 -12.28
C PRO A 23 -7.18 9.44 -11.77
N PHE A 24 -6.75 8.56 -12.68
CA PHE A 24 -5.64 7.64 -12.47
C PHE A 24 -4.33 8.37 -12.75
N LEU A 25 -3.46 8.43 -11.75
CA LEU A 25 -2.26 9.26 -11.79
C LEU A 25 -1.12 8.53 -12.48
N ALA A 26 -0.88 7.28 -12.09
CA ALA A 26 0.11 6.39 -12.69
C ALA A 26 -0.31 4.94 -12.47
N TRP A 27 0.31 4.01 -13.20
CA TRP A 27 0.12 2.58 -13.01
C TRP A 27 1.39 1.82 -13.40
N MET A 28 1.50 0.58 -12.92
CA MET A 28 2.51 -0.39 -13.34
C MET A 28 1.87 -1.77 -13.50
N ARG A 29 2.49 -2.62 -14.33
CA ARG A 29 2.09 -4.01 -14.53
C ARG A 29 3.04 -4.93 -13.78
N ASP A 30 2.46 -5.88 -13.05
CA ASP A 30 3.13 -7.00 -12.43
C ASP A 30 3.29 -8.13 -13.46
N THR A 31 4.52 -8.61 -13.66
CA THR A 31 4.76 -9.90 -14.30
C THR A 31 5.50 -10.79 -13.32
N PRO A 32 4.81 -11.75 -12.69
CA PRO A 32 5.48 -12.65 -11.76
C PRO A 32 6.58 -13.43 -12.49
N HIS A 33 7.76 -13.51 -11.90
CA HIS A 33 8.93 -14.25 -12.43
C HIS A 33 8.73 -15.79 -12.47
N SER A 34 7.51 -16.30 -12.28
CA SER A 34 7.28 -17.74 -12.25
C SER A 34 7.14 -18.30 -13.67
N THR A 35 8.15 -19.06 -14.08
CA THR A 35 8.20 -19.85 -15.32
C THR A 35 7.24 -21.05 -15.32
N SER A 36 6.44 -21.23 -14.26
CA SER A 36 5.48 -22.33 -14.16
C SER A 36 4.16 -21.95 -14.86
N GLN A 37 4.04 -22.44 -16.10
CA GLN A 37 2.98 -22.25 -17.11
C GLN A 37 1.51 -22.53 -16.70
N ILE A 38 1.15 -22.65 -15.43
CA ILE A 38 -0.18 -23.19 -15.06
C ILE A 38 -1.25 -22.11 -14.82
N THR A 39 -0.92 -20.88 -14.39
CA THR A 39 -1.87 -19.75 -14.40
C THR A 39 -1.10 -18.43 -14.39
N ALA A 40 -0.95 -17.76 -15.53
CA ALA A 40 -0.29 -16.46 -15.58
C ALA A 40 -1.24 -15.38 -15.04
N THR A 41 -1.21 -15.14 -13.73
CA THR A 41 -1.93 -14.03 -13.12
C THR A 41 -1.19 -12.72 -13.44
N THR A 42 -1.81 -11.87 -14.27
CA THR A 42 -1.32 -10.51 -14.49
C THR A 42 -1.91 -9.61 -13.43
N ARG A 43 -1.10 -8.79 -12.75
CA ARG A 43 -1.62 -7.78 -11.83
C ARG A 43 -1.31 -6.37 -12.32
N PHE A 44 -2.19 -5.43 -12.01
CA PHE A 44 -2.00 -4.02 -12.31
C PHE A 44 -2.11 -3.23 -11.02
N LEU A 45 -1.06 -2.47 -10.72
CA LEU A 45 -1.03 -1.56 -9.58
C LEU A 45 -1.28 -0.14 -10.08
N ILE A 46 -2.29 0.52 -9.53
CA ILE A 46 -2.80 1.79 -10.03
C ILE A 46 -2.81 2.79 -8.88
N ALA A 47 -2.10 3.90 -9.07
CA ALA A 47 -2.08 5.03 -8.15
C ALA A 47 -3.19 6.02 -8.53
N THR A 48 -4.15 6.20 -7.64
CA THR A 48 -5.24 7.19 -7.80
C THR A 48 -5.04 8.35 -6.83
N ARG A 49 -5.97 9.31 -6.79
CA ARG A 49 -5.87 10.42 -5.82
C ARG A 49 -6.06 9.97 -4.36
N SER A 50 -6.95 9.00 -4.12
CA SER A 50 -7.35 8.57 -2.78
C SER A 50 -6.87 7.17 -2.41
N HIS A 51 -6.63 6.31 -3.41
CA HIS A 51 -6.30 4.91 -3.19
C HIS A 51 -5.11 4.44 -4.01
N LEU A 52 -4.40 3.46 -3.46
CA LEU A 52 -3.65 2.45 -4.20
C LEU A 52 -4.61 1.32 -4.57
N VAL A 53 -4.68 0.94 -5.84
CA VAL A 53 -5.60 -0.09 -6.35
C VAL A 53 -4.79 -1.21 -6.99
N LEU A 54 -5.06 -2.45 -6.59
CA LEU A 54 -4.54 -3.65 -7.23
C LEU A 54 -5.69 -4.30 -8.01
N ILE A 55 -5.49 -4.50 -9.30
CA ILE A 55 -6.37 -5.29 -10.15
C ILE A 55 -5.66 -6.58 -10.50
N THR A 56 -6.32 -7.71 -10.26
CA THR A 56 -5.81 -9.02 -10.63
C THR A 56 -6.57 -9.56 -11.82
N GLU A 57 -5.85 -9.95 -12.87
CA GLU A 57 -6.38 -10.61 -14.05
C GLU A 57 -5.86 -12.04 -14.08
N ASN A 58 -6.79 -12.99 -13.93
CA ASN A 58 -6.49 -14.40 -14.12
C ASN A 58 -6.59 -14.69 -15.61
N ASN A 59 -5.45 -14.87 -16.27
CA ASN A 59 -5.40 -15.28 -17.67
C ASN A 59 -5.65 -16.79 -17.76
N ALA A 60 -6.82 -17.23 -17.31
CA ALA A 60 -7.31 -18.59 -17.43
C ALA A 60 -8.25 -18.64 -18.65
N GLU A 61 -7.69 -18.49 -19.84
CA GLU A 61 -8.43 -18.66 -21.08
C GLU A 61 -8.30 -20.13 -21.52
N GLN A 62 -9.43 -20.85 -21.50
CA GLN A 62 -9.66 -22.23 -22.00
C GLN A 62 -9.09 -23.41 -21.19
N ALA A 63 -9.68 -23.68 -20.03
CA ALA A 63 -9.89 -25.06 -19.59
C ALA A 63 -11.41 -25.28 -19.46
N SER A 64 -11.94 -26.29 -20.17
CA SER A 64 -13.36 -26.65 -20.19
C SER A 64 -14.00 -26.65 -18.79
N PRO A 65 -15.28 -26.27 -18.66
CA PRO A 65 -15.93 -26.13 -17.35
C PRO A 65 -16.10 -27.51 -16.71
N THR A 66 -15.18 -27.89 -15.84
CA THR A 66 -15.41 -28.96 -14.87
C THR A 66 -15.83 -28.28 -13.57
N PRO A 67 -17.06 -28.48 -13.07
CA PRO A 67 -17.53 -27.82 -11.87
C PRO A 67 -16.89 -28.50 -10.65
N SER A 68 -15.74 -28.01 -10.20
CA SER A 68 -15.17 -28.44 -8.92
C SER A 68 -14.27 -27.37 -8.32
N SER A 69 -14.71 -26.89 -7.15
CA SER A 69 -13.96 -26.14 -6.14
C SER A 69 -13.67 -24.66 -6.44
N SER A 70 -14.60 -23.82 -6.01
CA SER A 70 -14.36 -22.40 -5.72
C SER A 70 -13.37 -22.26 -4.55
N ALA A 71 -12.08 -22.32 -4.86
CA ALA A 71 -11.06 -21.71 -4.03
C ALA A 71 -11.02 -20.21 -4.37
N VAL A 72 -11.52 -19.37 -3.47
CA VAL A 72 -11.29 -17.93 -3.51
C VAL A 72 -9.78 -17.73 -3.38
N SER A 73 -9.11 -17.41 -4.48
CA SER A 73 -7.74 -16.91 -4.43
C SER A 73 -7.74 -15.61 -3.61
N PRO A 74 -6.84 -15.44 -2.63
CA PRO A 74 -6.73 -14.18 -1.87
C PRO A 74 -6.35 -12.96 -2.74
N ASP A 75 -5.98 -13.20 -4.00
CA ASP A 75 -5.62 -12.20 -5.02
C ASP A 75 -6.83 -11.61 -5.77
N GLY A 76 -7.85 -11.16 -5.04
CA GLY A 76 -8.93 -10.36 -5.63
C GLY A 76 -8.49 -8.93 -5.96
N ASP A 77 -9.39 -8.20 -6.62
CA ASP A 77 -9.24 -6.74 -6.74
C ASP A 77 -9.23 -6.10 -5.35
N ASN A 78 -8.19 -5.34 -5.06
CA ASN A 78 -7.99 -4.71 -3.76
C ASN A 78 -7.82 -3.20 -3.90
N ARG A 79 -8.21 -2.48 -2.85
CA ARG A 79 -7.95 -1.04 -2.73
C ARG A 79 -7.54 -0.70 -1.31
N TRP A 80 -6.58 0.20 -1.18
CA TRP A 80 -6.14 0.75 0.09
C TRP A 80 -6.17 2.26 0.00
N GLU A 81 -6.77 2.92 0.98
CA GLU A 81 -6.58 4.36 1.10
C GLU A 81 -5.10 4.67 1.28
N TRP A 82 -4.63 5.80 0.74
CA TRP A 82 -3.24 6.21 0.92
C TRP A 82 -2.84 6.36 2.39
N SER A 83 -3.81 6.73 3.25
CA SER A 83 -3.68 6.80 4.69
C SER A 83 -3.33 5.46 5.34
N HIS A 84 -3.58 4.33 4.68
CA HIS A 84 -3.25 2.98 5.15
C HIS A 84 -1.92 2.44 4.60
N VAL A 85 -1.25 3.17 3.71
CA VAL A 85 0.06 2.77 3.16
C VAL A 85 1.17 3.30 4.07
N ASP A 86 1.91 2.40 4.71
CA ASP A 86 2.96 2.75 5.67
C ASP A 86 4.23 3.27 4.97
N ARG A 87 4.76 2.45 4.06
CA ARG A 87 5.97 2.71 3.29
C ARG A 87 6.00 1.86 2.03
N ALA A 88 6.83 2.26 1.09
CA ALA A 88 7.16 1.45 -0.08
C ALA A 88 8.68 1.44 -0.29
N SER A 89 9.21 0.30 -0.72
CA SER A 89 10.61 0.13 -1.09
C SER A 89 10.72 -0.46 -2.49
N TRP A 90 11.68 0.05 -3.26
CA TRP A 90 11.98 -0.42 -4.60
C TRP A 90 13.36 -1.05 -4.64
N ASP A 91 13.43 -2.30 -5.09
CA ASP A 91 14.67 -2.99 -5.42
C ASP A 91 14.90 -2.92 -6.94
N PRO A 92 15.92 -2.18 -7.40
CA PRO A 92 16.23 -2.07 -8.83
C PRO A 92 16.84 -3.33 -9.42
N THR A 93 17.44 -4.21 -8.61
CA THR A 93 18.06 -5.45 -9.09
C THR A 93 16.98 -6.44 -9.54
N ASP A 94 15.97 -6.63 -8.70
CA ASP A 94 14.87 -7.57 -8.94
C ASP A 94 13.63 -6.90 -9.58
N GLN A 95 13.72 -5.60 -9.87
CA GLN A 95 12.58 -4.76 -10.30
C GLN A 95 11.36 -4.93 -9.38
N LYS A 96 11.61 -5.01 -8.06
CA LYS A 96 10.65 -5.43 -7.06
C LYS A 96 10.18 -4.26 -6.21
N LEU A 97 8.87 -4.01 -6.23
CA LEU A 97 8.21 -3.08 -5.34
C LEU A 97 7.63 -3.85 -4.16
N THR A 98 7.97 -3.43 -2.94
CA THR A 98 7.34 -3.91 -1.70
C THR A 98 6.58 -2.74 -1.06
N VAL A 99 5.29 -2.91 -0.81
CA VAL A 99 4.43 -1.93 -0.15
C VAL A 99 3.96 -2.51 1.18
N THR A 100 4.27 -1.83 2.27
CA THR A 100 3.82 -2.18 3.61
C THR A 100 2.61 -1.32 3.96
N PHE A 101 1.63 -1.92 4.63
CA PHE A 101 0.42 -1.24 5.08
C PHE A 101 0.38 -1.15 6.59
N THR A 102 -0.37 -0.18 7.11
CA THR A 102 -0.56 0.00 8.55
C THR A 102 -1.64 -0.93 9.11
N THR A 103 -2.51 -1.46 8.24
CA THR A 103 -3.65 -2.33 8.59
C THR A 103 -3.45 -3.79 8.19
N SER A 104 -2.41 -4.11 7.40
CA SER A 104 -2.12 -5.47 6.94
C SER A 104 -0.76 -5.90 7.45
N THR A 105 -0.66 -7.16 7.87
CA THR A 105 0.60 -7.75 8.31
C THR A 105 1.42 -8.27 7.14
N GLU A 106 0.79 -8.53 6.01
CA GLU A 106 1.45 -8.98 4.80
C GLU A 106 1.71 -7.79 3.86
N PRO A 107 2.96 -7.57 3.43
CA PRO A 107 3.27 -6.55 2.44
C PRO A 107 2.82 -7.00 1.05
N LEU A 108 2.34 -6.05 0.25
CA LEU A 108 2.12 -6.28 -1.18
C LEU A 108 3.48 -6.27 -1.89
N THR A 109 3.76 -7.34 -2.63
CA THR A 109 4.97 -7.46 -3.45
C THR A 109 4.58 -7.59 -4.91
N VAL A 110 5.13 -6.73 -5.77
CA VAL A 110 4.92 -6.77 -7.22
C VAL A 110 6.25 -6.58 -7.96
N THR A 111 6.38 -7.22 -9.12
CA THR A 111 7.56 -7.14 -9.99
C THR A 111 7.21 -6.37 -11.26
N ALA A 112 7.95 -5.31 -11.58
CA ALA A 112 7.69 -4.57 -12.81
C ALA A 112 8.03 -5.39 -14.08
N SER A 113 7.17 -5.30 -15.09
CA SER A 113 7.29 -6.07 -16.33
C SER A 113 8.39 -5.66 -17.30
N THR A 114 8.85 -4.43 -17.19
CA THR A 114 9.87 -3.80 -18.05
C THR A 114 10.60 -2.74 -17.22
N ASP A 115 11.42 -1.91 -17.87
CA ASP A 115 12.10 -0.72 -17.33
C ASP A 115 11.45 -0.12 -16.09
N THR A 116 12.31 0.31 -15.16
CA THR A 116 11.91 0.88 -13.88
C THR A 116 10.75 1.86 -14.04
N PRO A 117 9.61 1.64 -13.35
CA PRO A 117 8.39 2.40 -13.57
C PRO A 117 8.46 3.76 -12.85
N VAL A 118 9.43 4.61 -13.23
CA VAL A 118 9.81 5.86 -12.55
C VAL A 118 8.60 6.70 -12.20
N ARG A 119 7.70 6.95 -13.16
CA ARG A 119 6.50 7.76 -12.95
C ARG A 119 5.58 7.18 -11.86
N PHE A 120 5.41 5.85 -11.84
CA PHE A 120 4.61 5.21 -10.82
C PHE A 120 5.27 5.31 -9.44
N LEU A 121 6.58 5.03 -9.35
CA LEU A 121 7.33 5.11 -8.09
C LEU A 121 7.34 6.54 -7.52
N THR A 122 7.47 7.56 -8.37
CA THR A 122 7.36 8.97 -7.97
C THR A 122 5.99 9.28 -7.40
N VAL A 123 4.91 8.94 -8.13
CA VAL A 123 3.53 9.20 -7.66
C VAL A 123 3.24 8.42 -6.37
N LEU A 124 3.71 7.18 -6.27
CA LEU A 124 3.55 6.35 -5.07
C LEU A 124 4.17 7.04 -3.86
N ARG A 125 5.42 7.47 -3.99
CA ARG A 125 6.15 8.19 -2.94
C ARG A 125 5.43 9.48 -2.54
N GLU A 126 5.09 10.33 -3.51
CA GLU A 126 4.38 11.59 -3.27
C GLU A 126 3.06 11.37 -2.52
N ARG A 127 2.31 10.33 -2.87
CA ARG A 127 1.02 10.03 -2.24
C ARG A 127 1.18 9.54 -0.81
N ILE A 128 2.19 8.69 -0.55
CA ILE A 128 2.52 8.24 0.81
C ILE A 128 2.95 9.45 1.66
N GLU A 129 3.89 10.26 1.16
CA GLU A 129 4.40 11.44 1.88
C GLU A 129 3.29 12.45 2.16
N HIS A 130 2.38 12.69 1.21
CA HIS A 130 1.24 13.61 1.40
C HIS A 130 0.27 13.16 2.50
N THR A 131 0.27 11.88 2.88
CA THR A 131 -0.59 11.40 3.97
C THR A 131 -0.01 11.69 5.34
N VAL A 132 1.29 11.96 5.47
CA VAL A 132 1.97 12.19 6.74
C VAL A 132 2.06 13.69 6.99
N VAL A 133 1.39 14.17 8.03
CA VAL A 133 1.44 15.58 8.44
C VAL A 133 2.63 15.83 9.35
N MET A 134 2.84 14.94 10.32
CA MET A 134 3.95 14.98 11.27
C MET A 134 4.24 13.56 11.73
N SER A 135 5.50 13.24 12.03
CA SER A 135 5.86 11.96 12.60
C SER A 135 7.03 12.08 13.57
N GLU A 136 7.04 11.24 14.58
CA GLU A 136 8.12 11.14 15.56
C GLU A 136 8.47 9.68 15.79
N THR A 137 9.77 9.37 15.79
CA THR A 137 10.27 8.04 16.12
C THR A 137 10.81 8.05 17.54
N ILE A 138 10.30 7.14 18.36
CA ILE A 138 10.69 6.96 19.75
C ILE A 138 11.48 5.66 19.86
N THR A 139 12.65 5.74 20.48
CA THR A 139 13.43 4.56 20.84
C THR A 139 12.91 3.93 22.13
N LEU A 140 12.51 2.68 22.01
CA LEU A 140 12.08 1.80 23.07
C LEU A 140 13.28 1.09 23.73
N ASP A 141 12.99 0.24 24.70
CA ASP A 141 14.03 -0.61 25.29
C ASP A 141 14.52 -1.63 24.25
N ASN A 142 15.79 -2.05 24.39
CA ASN A 142 16.50 -2.92 23.45
C ASN A 142 16.62 -2.35 22.02
N SER A 143 16.73 -1.02 21.89
CA SER A 143 16.90 -0.31 20.61
C SER A 143 15.78 -0.53 19.58
N ARG A 144 14.62 -1.01 20.05
CA ARG A 144 13.41 -1.09 19.21
C ARG A 144 12.88 0.33 18.96
N ASN A 145 12.13 0.52 17.88
CA ASN A 145 11.57 1.82 17.56
C ASN A 145 10.07 1.75 17.36
N VAL A 146 9.38 2.80 17.82
CA VAL A 146 7.97 3.06 17.53
C VAL A 146 7.90 4.38 16.79
N ARG A 147 7.12 4.42 15.71
CA ARG A 147 6.83 5.65 14.99
C ARG A 147 5.41 6.09 15.30
N ILE A 148 5.25 7.30 15.76
CA ILE A 148 3.95 7.93 15.95
C ILE A 148 3.77 8.91 14.79
N ALA A 149 2.70 8.76 14.03
CA ALA A 149 2.42 9.59 12.86
C ALA A 149 1.04 10.23 12.97
N LEU A 150 0.98 11.55 12.77
CA LEU A 150 -0.24 12.26 12.45
C LEU A 150 -0.46 12.13 10.95
N ARG A 151 -1.54 11.44 10.57
CA ARG A 151 -1.86 11.16 9.18
C ARG A 151 -3.14 11.87 8.78
N ARG A 152 -3.28 12.13 7.48
CA ARG A 152 -4.49 12.67 6.88
C ARG A 152 -5.12 11.67 5.91
N THR A 153 -6.44 11.52 5.99
CA THR A 153 -7.24 10.78 5.01
C THR A 153 -7.33 11.56 3.70
N PRO A 154 -7.72 10.90 2.59
CA PRO A 154 -8.00 11.60 1.34
C PRO A 154 -9.09 12.68 1.44
N ASN A 155 -9.99 12.57 2.43
CA ASN A 155 -11.06 13.55 2.67
C ASN A 155 -10.59 14.75 3.52
N GLY A 156 -9.38 14.68 4.09
CA GLY A 156 -8.79 15.74 4.89
C GLY A 156 -8.88 15.52 6.40
N ASP A 157 -9.59 14.48 6.86
CA ASP A 157 -9.64 14.11 8.27
C ASP A 157 -8.25 13.71 8.77
N THR A 158 -7.93 14.01 10.01
CA THR A 158 -6.65 13.66 10.62
C THR A 158 -6.83 12.61 11.72
N PHE A 159 -5.83 11.75 11.87
CA PHE A 159 -5.77 10.76 12.94
C PHE A 159 -4.32 10.49 13.34
N ILE A 160 -4.12 10.09 14.59
CA ILE A 160 -2.81 9.69 15.12
C ILE A 160 -2.71 8.17 15.03
N GLU A 161 -1.60 7.67 14.53
CA GLU A 161 -1.32 6.25 14.39
C GLU A 161 0.02 5.91 15.05
N VAL A 162 0.04 4.81 15.80
CA VAL A 162 1.25 4.27 16.42
C VAL A 162 1.67 3.04 15.63
N LEU A 163 2.87 3.10 15.07
CA LEU A 163 3.43 2.11 14.16
C LEU A 163 4.64 1.44 14.83
N HIS A 164 4.66 0.12 14.81
CA HIS A 164 5.75 -0.69 15.34
C HIS A 164 5.91 -1.96 14.50
N ASP A 165 7.04 -2.65 14.64
CA ASP A 165 7.16 -4.00 14.10
C ASP A 165 6.20 -4.93 14.87
N ARG A 166 5.42 -5.74 14.15
CA ARG A 166 4.48 -6.71 14.73
C ARG A 166 5.16 -7.69 15.68
N ASN A 167 6.40 -8.07 15.39
CA ASN A 167 7.16 -9.01 16.22
C ASN A 167 7.77 -8.33 17.46
N ALA A 168 7.59 -7.02 17.60
CA ALA A 168 8.21 -6.23 18.64
C ALA A 168 7.29 -5.13 19.19
N PRO A 169 6.04 -5.46 19.62
CA PRO A 169 5.13 -4.46 20.15
C PRO A 169 5.70 -3.82 21.43
N PRO A 170 5.35 -2.56 21.71
CA PRO A 170 5.74 -1.90 22.95
C PRO A 170 5.09 -2.61 24.16
N THR A 171 5.83 -2.73 25.26
CA THR A 171 5.30 -3.21 26.54
C THR A 171 4.39 -2.16 27.17
N ASP A 172 3.50 -2.56 28.08
CA ASP A 172 2.62 -1.62 28.78
C ASP A 172 3.38 -0.49 29.50
N HIS A 173 4.56 -0.81 30.06
CA HIS A 173 5.42 0.19 30.68
C HIS A 173 5.92 1.22 29.66
N GLU A 174 6.41 0.76 28.50
CA GLU A 174 6.83 1.65 27.40
C GLU A 174 5.66 2.45 26.82
N ILE A 175 4.47 1.85 26.73
CA ILE A 175 3.25 2.56 26.28
C ILE A 175 2.96 3.72 27.22
N ARG A 176 2.93 3.48 28.53
CA ARG A 176 2.61 4.52 29.51
C ARG A 176 3.68 5.61 29.62
N THR A 177 4.95 5.22 29.59
CA THR A 177 6.07 6.14 29.89
C THR A 177 6.64 6.84 28.65
N LYS A 178 6.61 6.20 27.48
CA LYS A 178 7.23 6.73 26.26
C LYS A 178 6.20 7.10 25.19
N VAL A 179 5.25 6.22 24.88
CA VAL A 179 4.30 6.43 23.77
C VAL A 179 3.18 7.42 24.13
N THR A 180 2.55 7.24 25.29
CA THR A 180 1.39 8.03 25.74
C THR A 180 1.67 9.53 25.80
N PRO A 181 2.81 10.01 26.33
CA PRO A 181 3.13 11.44 26.35
C PRO A 181 3.22 12.05 24.95
N VAL A 182 3.79 11.32 23.98
CA VAL A 182 3.92 11.81 22.60
C VAL A 182 2.58 11.79 21.88
N VAL A 183 1.75 10.77 22.09
CA VAL A 183 0.36 10.75 21.58
C VAL A 183 -0.43 11.94 22.15
N ALA A 184 -0.31 12.23 23.45
CA ALA A 184 -0.98 13.36 24.08
C ALA A 184 -0.55 14.70 23.44
N ARG A 185 0.75 14.89 23.18
CA ARG A 185 1.26 16.07 22.47
C ARG A 185 0.72 16.18 21.05
N PHE A 186 0.68 15.07 20.30
CA PHE A 186 0.10 15.06 18.95
C PHE A 186 -1.40 15.44 18.99
N ARG A 187 -2.14 14.95 19.98
CA ARG A 187 -3.55 15.32 20.19
C ARG A 187 -3.72 16.80 20.50
N GLU A 188 -2.89 17.35 21.38
CA GLU A 188 -2.92 18.78 21.73
C GLU A 188 -2.66 19.67 20.52
N LEU A 189 -1.71 19.31 19.65
CA LEU A 189 -1.34 20.09 18.47
C LEU A 189 -2.36 20.01 17.32
N SER A 190 -3.06 18.89 17.20
CA SER A 190 -3.86 18.60 15.99
C SER A 190 -5.37 18.45 16.24
N GLY A 191 -5.79 18.22 17.48
CA GLY A 191 -7.15 17.80 17.82
C GLY A 191 -7.52 16.39 17.31
N ALA A 192 -6.59 15.67 16.67
CA ALA A 192 -6.88 14.41 16.02
C ALA A 192 -7.06 13.27 17.02
N PRO A 193 -8.00 12.33 16.79
CA PRO A 193 -8.14 11.15 17.61
C PRO A 193 -6.99 10.16 17.37
N LEU A 194 -6.74 9.29 18.35
CA LEU A 194 -5.91 8.10 18.11
C LEU A 194 -6.74 7.11 17.30
N LYS A 195 -6.13 6.55 16.25
CA LYS A 195 -6.73 5.47 15.47
C LYS A 195 -7.04 4.29 16.39
N THR A 196 -8.30 3.91 16.43
CA THR A 196 -8.75 2.68 17.09
C THR A 196 -8.50 1.52 16.12
N CYS A 197 -7.88 0.45 16.63
CA CYS A 197 -7.62 -0.78 15.88
C CYS A 197 -8.91 -1.56 15.61
#